data_AF-A0ABD3B7Y3-F1
#
_entry.id   AF-A0ABD3B7Y3-F1
#
_cell.length_a   1.000
_cell.length_b   1.000
_cell.length_c   1.000
_cell.angle_alpha   90.00
_cell.angle_beta   90.00
_cell.angle_gamma   90.00
#
_symmetry.space_group_name_H-M   'P 1'
#
loop_
_entity.id
_entity.type
_entity.pdbx_description
1 polymer ?
#
loop_
_entity_poly.entity_id
_entity_poly.type
_entity_poly.pdbx_seq_one_letter_code
_entity_poly.pdbx_strand_id
1 'polypeptide(L)'
;MIVRKNVGRASPFLLVLLAFGFFIGTYNLCILVMHKSGRSISDDSNDPIISRPDGLSVEGSRKFHVALTATDAPYSKWQCRIMYYWYKKMKEMPGSDMGGFTRVLHSGSPDNLMDEIPTMIVDPLPDGLDRGYIVLNRPWAFVQWLEKAVIEEEYILMAEPYHHEKILS
;
A
#
# COMPACT_ATOMS: atom_id res chain seq x y z
N MET A 1 -31.15 -63.69 -30.55
CA MET A 1 -30.80 -62.31 -30.93
C MET A 1 -29.98 -61.69 -29.81
N ILE A 2 -28.69 -61.43 -30.03
CA ILE A 2 -27.84 -60.71 -29.06
C ILE A 2 -27.62 -59.31 -29.62
N VAL A 3 -28.25 -58.32 -28.99
CA VAL A 3 -28.03 -56.91 -29.30
C VAL A 3 -26.67 -56.51 -28.71
N ARG A 4 -25.66 -56.32 -29.57
CA ARG A 4 -24.40 -55.69 -29.17
C ARG A 4 -24.60 -54.18 -29.13
N LYS A 5 -24.50 -53.61 -27.94
CA LYS A 5 -24.54 -52.17 -27.66
C LYS A 5 -23.18 -51.59 -28.07
N ASN A 6 -23.15 -50.74 -29.10
CA ASN A 6 -21.93 -50.04 -29.51
C ASN A 6 -21.56 -49.01 -28.43
N VAL A 7 -20.52 -49.30 -27.65
CA VAL A 7 -19.90 -48.33 -26.74
C VAL A 7 -18.98 -47.45 -27.58
N GLY A 8 -19.37 -46.20 -27.77
CA GLY A 8 -18.56 -45.20 -28.47
C GLY A 8 -17.21 -45.02 -27.77
N ARG A 9 -16.13 -45.30 -28.50
CA ARG A 9 -14.76 -45.19 -28.00
C ARG A 9 -14.33 -43.71 -28.08
N ALA A 10 -14.33 -43.02 -26.94
CA ALA A 10 -13.95 -41.61 -26.87
C ALA A 10 -12.49 -41.42 -27.31
N SER A 11 -12.23 -40.36 -28.10
CA SER A 11 -10.88 -40.04 -28.58
C SER A 11 -9.98 -39.65 -27.40
N PRO A 12 -8.77 -40.21 -27.26
CA PRO A 12 -7.87 -39.89 -26.16
C PRO A 12 -7.48 -38.41 -26.12
N PHE A 13 -7.40 -37.74 -27.27
CA PHE A 13 -7.18 -36.29 -27.35
C PHE A 13 -8.31 -35.48 -26.72
N LEU A 14 -9.57 -35.92 -26.91
CA LEU A 14 -10.73 -35.26 -26.33
C LEU A 14 -10.75 -35.43 -24.81
N LEU A 15 -10.36 -36.61 -24.30
CA LEU A 15 -10.23 -36.85 -22.86
C LEU A 15 -9.15 -35.98 -22.21
N VAL A 16 -8.00 -35.79 -22.86
CA VAL A 16 -6.93 -34.91 -22.37
C VAL A 16 -7.39 -33.45 -22.34
N LEU A 17 -8.07 -32.97 -23.38
CA LEU A 17 -8.61 -31.60 -23.41
C LEU A 17 -9.67 -31.39 -22.31
N LEU A 18 -10.53 -32.38 -22.08
CA LEU A 18 -11.54 -32.32 -21.03
C LEU A 18 -10.90 -32.26 -19.63
N ALA A 19 -9.88 -33.09 -19.39
CA ALA A 19 -9.14 -33.09 -18.14
C ALA A 19 -8.43 -31.75 -17.89
N PHE A 20 -7.78 -31.19 -18.92
CA PHE A 20 -7.11 -29.91 -18.83
C PHE A 20 -8.07 -28.74 -18.58
N GLY A 21 -9.20 -28.71 -19.29
CA GLY A 21 -10.26 -27.72 -19.07
C GLY A 21 -10.86 -27.80 -17.68
N PHE A 22 -11.11 -29.01 -17.18
CA PHE A 22 -11.62 -29.22 -15.82
C PHE A 22 -10.60 -28.77 -14.77
N PHE A 23 -9.30 -29.06 -14.97
CA PHE A 23 -8.22 -28.62 -14.10
C PHE A 23 -8.11 -27.09 -14.01
N ILE A 24 -8.18 -26.40 -15.16
CA ILE A 24 -8.20 -24.94 -15.19
C ILE A 24 -9.44 -24.39 -14.49
N GLY A 25 -10.61 -24.95 -14.76
CA GLY A 25 -11.87 -24.51 -14.16
C GLY A 25 -11.87 -24.66 -12.63
N THR A 26 -11.44 -25.82 -12.13
CA THR A 26 -11.38 -26.08 -10.68
C THR A 26 -10.30 -25.25 -9.99
N TYR A 27 -9.13 -25.05 -10.61
CA TYR A 27 -8.09 -24.18 -10.06
C TYR A 27 -8.58 -22.74 -9.87
N ASN A 28 -9.22 -22.16 -10.90
CA ASN A 28 -9.78 -20.81 -10.82
C ASN A 28 -10.91 -20.71 -9.78
N LEU A 29 -11.75 -21.75 -9.66
CA LEU A 29 -12.79 -21.82 -8.64
C LEU A 29 -12.21 -21.90 -7.23
N CYS A 30 -11.16 -22.71 -7.02
CA CYS A 30 -10.46 -22.82 -5.74
C CYS A 30 -9.88 -21.47 -5.30
N ILE A 31 -9.22 -20.74 -6.22
CA ILE A 31 -8.70 -19.39 -5.92
C ILE A 31 -9.83 -18.43 -5.53
N LEU A 32 -10.97 -18.45 -6.23
CA LEU A 32 -12.11 -17.58 -5.91
C LEU A 32 -12.72 -17.90 -4.53
N VAL A 33 -12.85 -19.18 -4.19
CA VAL A 33 -13.36 -19.62 -2.88
C VAL A 33 -12.36 -19.29 -1.78
N MET A 34 -11.07 -19.54 -1.97
CA MET A 34 -10.03 -19.20 -0.99
C MET A 34 -9.93 -17.69 -0.76
N HIS A 35 -10.09 -16.87 -1.81
CA HIS A 35 -10.11 -15.41 -1.67
C HIS A 35 -11.38 -14.91 -0.94
N LYS A 36 -12.53 -15.55 -1.15
CA LYS A 36 -13.76 -15.22 -0.42
C LYS A 36 -13.72 -15.70 1.04
N SER A 37 -13.13 -16.87 1.27
CA SER A 37 -12.97 -17.46 2.61
C SER A 37 -11.90 -16.76 3.43
N GLY A 38 -10.82 -16.27 2.80
CA GLY A 38 -9.80 -15.43 3.43
C GLY A 38 -10.30 -14.05 3.86
N ARG A 39 -11.49 -13.65 3.41
CA ARG A 39 -12.18 -12.42 3.86
C ARG A 39 -13.07 -12.63 5.09
N SER A 40 -13.10 -13.85 5.65
CA SER A 40 -13.88 -14.19 6.86
C SER A 40 -13.03 -14.54 8.09
N ILE A 41 -11.70 -14.44 7.99
CA ILE A 41 -10.78 -14.56 9.13
C ILE A 41 -10.03 -13.23 9.24
N SER A 42 -10.73 -12.22 9.75
CA SER A 42 -10.11 -10.98 10.23
C SER A 42 -11.00 -10.40 11.33
N ASP A 43 -11.28 -11.22 12.33
CA ASP A 43 -11.75 -10.72 13.63
C ASP A 43 -11.34 -11.75 14.68
N ASP A 44 -10.07 -11.67 15.08
CA ASP A 44 -9.56 -12.00 16.43
C ASP A 44 -8.04 -12.19 16.37
N SER A 45 -7.30 -11.17 15.94
CA SER A 45 -5.85 -11.12 16.19
C SER A 45 -5.64 -10.48 17.56
N ASN A 46 -5.71 -11.28 18.62
CA ASN A 46 -5.15 -10.94 19.92
C ASN A 46 -3.62 -10.85 19.80
N ASP A 47 -3.14 -9.67 19.40
CA ASP A 47 -1.71 -9.35 19.28
C ASP A 47 -1.17 -8.86 20.64
N PRO A 48 -0.16 -9.52 21.26
CA PRO A 48 0.11 -9.34 22.68
C PRO A 48 1.22 -8.31 22.97
N ILE A 49 1.15 -7.06 22.46
CA ILE A 49 2.12 -6.01 22.89
C ILE A 49 1.50 -4.64 23.25
N ILE A 50 0.31 -4.25 22.79
CA ILE A 50 -0.41 -3.10 23.34
C ILE A 50 -1.91 -3.41 23.31
N SER A 51 -2.53 -3.64 24.47
CA SER A 51 -3.98 -3.75 24.55
C SER A 51 -4.61 -2.46 24.04
N ARG A 52 -5.46 -2.58 23.01
CA ARG A 52 -6.33 -1.50 22.55
C ARG A 52 -7.10 -0.97 23.76
N PRO A 53 -7.02 0.33 24.11
CA PRO A 53 -7.82 0.84 25.21
C PRO A 53 -9.30 0.73 24.82
N ASP A 54 -10.02 -0.13 25.54
CA ASP A 54 -11.42 -0.52 25.33
C ASP A 54 -12.44 0.62 25.60
N GLY A 55 -11.97 1.85 25.83
CA GLY A 55 -12.80 3.01 26.18
C GLY A 55 -12.94 4.09 25.10
N LEU A 56 -12.30 3.93 23.93
CA LEU A 56 -12.25 4.96 22.88
C LEU A 56 -13.04 4.53 21.64
N SER A 57 -14.32 4.21 21.82
CA SER A 57 -15.23 3.90 20.71
C SER A 57 -16.56 4.64 20.86
N VAL A 58 -16.54 5.96 20.71
CA VAL A 58 -17.73 6.74 20.37
C VAL A 58 -17.23 7.97 19.62
N GLU A 59 -17.62 8.13 18.35
CA GLU A 59 -17.43 9.36 17.55
C GLU A 59 -16.02 9.64 16.99
N GLY A 60 -15.69 8.98 15.87
CA GLY A 60 -14.50 9.25 15.05
C GLY A 60 -13.65 8.01 14.87
N SER A 61 -13.69 7.41 13.68
CA SER A 61 -12.75 6.35 13.30
C SER A 61 -11.32 6.83 13.56
N ARG A 62 -10.55 6.09 14.37
CA ARG A 62 -9.14 6.34 14.68
C ARG A 62 -8.28 6.24 13.42
N LYS A 63 -8.34 7.28 12.60
CA LYS A 63 -7.71 7.32 11.28
C LYS A 63 -6.23 7.64 11.42
N PHE A 64 -5.47 7.17 10.43
CA PHE A 64 -4.08 7.50 10.25
C PHE A 64 -3.93 8.59 9.18
N HIS A 65 -3.22 9.66 9.50
CA HIS A 65 -2.68 10.55 8.49
C HIS A 65 -1.40 9.94 7.93
N VAL A 66 -1.37 9.70 6.62
CA VAL A 66 -0.19 9.13 5.98
C VAL A 66 0.77 10.24 5.58
N ALA A 67 2.00 10.19 6.06
CA ALA A 67 3.04 11.17 5.75
C ALA A 67 4.19 10.52 4.99
N LEU A 68 4.51 11.05 3.81
CA LEU A 68 5.50 10.51 2.90
C LEU A 68 6.63 11.50 2.66
N THR A 69 7.88 11.20 3.03
CA THR A 69 8.99 12.10 2.66
C THR A 69 9.40 11.88 1.19
N ALA A 70 9.72 12.98 0.50
CA ALA A 70 10.03 12.96 -0.93
C ALA A 70 11.10 13.97 -1.34
N THR A 71 11.88 13.63 -2.36
CA THR A 71 12.79 14.55 -3.06
C THR A 71 12.21 14.92 -4.43
N ASP A 72 12.84 15.88 -5.10
CA ASP A 72 12.50 16.28 -6.48
C ASP A 72 13.05 15.30 -7.55
N ALA A 73 13.77 14.26 -7.14
CA ALA A 73 14.36 13.29 -8.04
C ALA A 73 13.28 12.50 -8.83
N PRO A 74 13.49 12.22 -10.13
CA PRO A 74 12.51 11.50 -10.95
C PRO A 74 12.07 10.15 -10.37
N TYR A 75 13.00 9.42 -9.73
CA TYR A 75 12.70 8.14 -9.09
C TYR A 75 11.80 8.32 -7.85
N SER A 76 12.09 9.32 -6.99
CA SER A 76 11.25 9.64 -5.83
C SER A 76 9.84 10.03 -6.28
N LYS A 77 9.71 10.82 -7.36
CA LYS A 77 8.42 11.17 -7.97
C LYS A 77 7.61 9.93 -8.38
N TRP A 78 8.25 8.99 -9.07
CA TRP A 78 7.60 7.73 -9.45
C TRP A 78 7.15 6.93 -8.22
N GLN A 79 8.03 6.78 -7.22
CA GLN A 79 7.69 6.09 -5.96
C GLN A 79 6.51 6.76 -5.25
N CYS A 80 6.48 8.09 -5.19
CA CYS A 80 5.38 8.85 -4.59
C CYS A 80 4.04 8.56 -5.28
N ARG A 81 4.02 8.49 -6.61
CA ARG A 81 2.80 8.14 -7.36
C ARG A 81 2.31 6.74 -7.07
N ILE A 82 3.22 5.75 -7.00
CA ILE A 82 2.86 4.37 -6.67
C ILE A 82 2.30 4.27 -5.24
N MET A 83 2.98 4.89 -4.27
CA MET A 83 2.52 4.92 -2.88
C MET A 83 1.16 5.61 -2.75
N TYR A 84 0.96 6.77 -3.40
CA TYR A 84 -0.29 7.50 -3.36
C TYR A 84 -1.43 6.73 -4.04
N TYR A 85 -1.16 6.01 -5.14
CA TYR A 85 -2.13 5.12 -5.77
C TYR A 85 -2.63 4.05 -4.78
N TRP A 86 -1.72 3.37 -4.09
CA TRP A 86 -2.09 2.33 -3.12
C TRP A 86 -2.77 2.88 -1.88
N TYR A 87 -2.35 4.04 -1.38
CA TYR A 87 -3.07 4.75 -0.32
C TYR A 87 -4.53 5.00 -0.72
N LYS A 88 -4.79 5.50 -1.93
CA LYS A 88 -6.17 5.72 -2.39
C LYS A 88 -6.97 4.42 -2.42
N LYS A 89 -6.37 3.33 -2.91
CA LYS A 89 -7.02 2.00 -2.91
C LYS A 89 -7.31 1.50 -1.51
N MET A 90 -6.38 1.67 -0.57
CA MET A 90 -6.58 1.31 0.83
C MET A 90 -7.67 2.15 1.48
N LYS A 91 -7.70 3.46 1.23
CA LYS A 91 -8.69 4.40 1.76
C LYS A 91 -10.11 4.13 1.27
N GLU A 92 -10.27 3.65 0.04
CA GLU A 92 -11.56 3.28 -0.55
C GLU A 92 -12.16 1.98 0.03
N MET A 93 -11.39 1.20 0.81
CA MET A 93 -11.89 -0.06 1.37
C MET A 93 -12.88 0.17 2.53
N PRO A 94 -13.96 -0.65 2.63
CA PRO A 94 -14.87 -0.59 3.77
C PRO A 94 -14.12 -0.83 5.08
N GLY A 95 -14.30 0.06 6.06
CA GLY A 95 -13.62 -0.02 7.35
C GLY A 95 -12.14 0.40 7.32
N SER A 96 -11.70 1.10 6.27
CA SER A 96 -10.33 1.61 6.21
C SER A 96 -10.06 2.66 7.28
N ASP A 97 -8.94 2.49 7.99
CA ASP A 97 -8.43 3.46 8.95
C ASP A 97 -7.60 4.57 8.27
N MET A 98 -7.59 4.68 6.94
CA MET A 98 -6.82 5.72 6.25
C MET A 98 -7.56 7.07 6.25
N GLY A 99 -6.93 8.08 6.85
CA GLY A 99 -7.35 9.48 6.89
C GLY A 99 -6.76 10.28 5.73
N GLY A 100 -6.07 11.38 6.03
CA GLY A 100 -5.36 12.24 5.09
C GLY A 100 -4.06 11.64 4.57
N PHE A 101 -3.49 12.29 3.56
CA PHE A 101 -2.18 11.96 3.01
C PHE A 101 -1.43 13.24 2.69
N THR A 102 -0.20 13.35 3.15
CA THR A 102 0.70 14.46 2.80
C THR A 102 2.03 13.93 2.30
N ARG A 103 2.44 14.41 1.13
CA ARG A 103 3.81 14.29 0.64
C ARG A 103 4.64 15.46 1.17
N VAL A 104 5.66 15.18 1.96
CA VAL A 104 6.60 16.15 2.53
C VAL A 104 7.81 16.28 1.58
N LEU A 105 7.77 17.30 0.74
CA LEU A 105 8.79 17.57 -0.28
C LEU A 105 9.89 18.45 0.32
N HIS A 106 11.08 17.89 0.50
CA HIS A 106 12.22 18.54 1.15
C HIS A 106 13.31 19.01 0.18
N SER A 107 12.95 19.25 -1.08
CA SER A 107 13.81 19.93 -2.05
C SER A 107 13.85 21.45 -1.87
N GLY A 108 12.96 22.01 -1.04
CA GLY A 108 12.79 23.45 -0.88
C GLY A 108 12.15 24.16 -2.08
N SER A 109 11.67 23.42 -3.09
CA SER A 109 11.05 23.99 -4.29
C SER A 109 9.85 23.17 -4.76
N PRO A 110 8.79 23.83 -5.30
CA PRO A 110 7.62 23.14 -5.82
C PRO A 110 7.96 22.24 -7.00
N ASP A 111 7.16 21.20 -7.21
CA ASP A 111 7.25 20.34 -8.38
C ASP A 111 5.87 20.09 -9.01
N ASN A 112 5.90 19.44 -10.18
CA ASN A 112 4.71 19.11 -10.95
C ASN A 112 3.79 18.04 -10.32
N LEU A 113 4.20 17.39 -9.23
CA LEU A 113 3.35 16.39 -8.55
C LEU A 113 2.42 17.04 -7.53
N MET A 114 2.61 18.31 -7.19
CA MET A 114 1.73 19.02 -6.27
C MET A 114 0.29 19.15 -6.80
N ASP A 115 0.13 19.13 -8.13
CA ASP A 115 -1.18 19.13 -8.78
C ASP A 115 -1.93 17.79 -8.61
N GLU A 116 -1.20 16.71 -8.31
CA GLU A 116 -1.73 15.35 -8.22
C GLU A 116 -1.81 14.82 -6.77
N ILE A 117 -0.82 15.17 -5.94
CA ILE A 117 -0.60 14.63 -4.61
C ILE A 117 -0.55 15.80 -3.62
N PRO A 118 -1.37 15.80 -2.54
CA PRO A 118 -1.30 16.83 -1.51
C PRO A 118 0.13 16.91 -0.96
N THR A 119 0.74 18.08 -1.10
CA THR A 119 2.18 18.25 -0.85
C THR A 119 2.42 19.44 0.06
N MET A 120 3.27 19.24 1.06
CA MET A 120 3.87 20.31 1.83
C MET A 120 5.33 20.46 1.42
N ILE A 121 5.72 21.67 1.03
CA ILE A 121 7.12 22.01 0.76
C ILE A 121 7.77 22.39 2.08
N VAL A 122 8.92 21.80 2.37
CA VAL A 122 9.74 22.11 3.53
C VAL A 122 11.17 22.38 3.08
N ASP A 123 11.91 23.12 3.90
CA ASP A 123 13.26 23.53 3.56
C ASP A 123 14.23 22.35 3.74
N PRO A 124 15.22 22.18 2.85
CA PRO A 124 16.28 21.20 3.07
C PRO A 124 17.07 21.55 4.34
N LEU A 125 17.82 20.58 4.85
CA LEU A 125 18.74 20.83 5.94
C LEU A 125 19.82 21.82 5.48
N PRO A 126 20.15 22.87 6.26
CA PRO A 126 21.21 23.81 5.91
C PRO A 126 22.55 23.10 5.69
N ASP A 127 23.30 23.58 4.69
CA ASP A 127 24.60 23.02 4.31
C ASP A 127 25.57 22.97 5.51
N GLY A 128 26.25 21.83 5.68
CA GLY A 128 27.26 21.62 6.72
C GLY A 128 26.69 21.14 8.06
N LEU A 129 25.37 21.11 8.25
CA LEU A 129 24.74 20.52 9.43
C LEU A 129 24.59 19.00 9.29
N ASP A 130 24.52 18.50 8.06
CA ASP A 130 24.44 17.08 7.72
C ASP A 130 25.76 16.33 8.02
N ARG A 131 26.91 17.04 8.03
CA ARG A 131 28.25 16.46 8.19
C ARG A 131 28.52 15.28 7.23
N GLY A 132 27.96 15.35 6.02
CA GLY A 132 28.03 14.28 5.02
C GLY A 132 26.96 13.17 5.19
N TYR A 133 26.10 13.26 6.21
CA TYR A 133 24.98 12.34 6.42
C TYR A 133 23.68 12.91 5.85
N ILE A 134 23.58 12.85 4.52
CA ILE A 134 22.45 13.39 3.73
C ILE A 134 21.07 12.87 4.17
N VAL A 135 21.04 11.71 4.84
CA VAL A 135 19.84 11.08 5.42
C VAL A 135 19.14 11.97 6.44
N LEU A 136 19.83 12.92 7.08
CA LEU A 136 19.24 13.85 8.07
C LEU A 136 18.17 14.78 7.49
N ASN A 137 18.15 14.97 6.17
CA ASN A 137 17.10 15.75 5.51
C ASN A 137 15.70 15.20 5.77
N ARG A 138 15.54 13.88 5.94
CA ARG A 138 14.23 13.25 6.15
C ARG A 138 13.65 13.53 7.55
N PRO A 139 14.35 13.24 8.67
CA PRO A 139 13.91 13.67 9.99
C PRO A 139 13.65 15.17 10.07
N TRP A 140 14.51 15.98 9.46
CA TRP A 140 14.35 17.44 9.42
C TRP A 140 13.08 17.87 8.71
N ALA A 141 12.80 17.28 7.54
CA ALA A 141 11.57 17.51 6.79
C ALA A 141 10.33 17.14 7.62
N PHE A 142 10.39 16.02 8.34
CA PHE A 142 9.30 15.54 9.16
C PHE A 142 9.03 16.45 10.36
N VAL A 143 10.06 16.95 11.04
CA VAL A 143 9.93 17.93 12.11
C VAL A 143 9.23 19.19 11.60
N GLN A 144 9.70 19.74 10.48
CA GLN A 144 9.06 20.93 9.88
C GLN A 144 7.60 20.67 9.49
N TRP A 145 7.30 19.49 8.96
CA TRP A 145 5.93 19.12 8.63
C TRP A 145 5.05 19.05 9.87
N LEU A 146 5.51 18.44 10.97
CA LEU A 146 4.77 18.39 12.24
C LEU A 146 4.52 19.80 12.83
N GLU A 147 5.46 20.72 12.67
CA GLU A 147 5.30 22.11 13.15
C GLU A 147 4.30 22.93 12.31
N LYS A 148 4.19 22.62 11.01
CA LYS A 148 3.41 23.42 10.04
C LYS A 148 2.05 22.81 9.69
N ALA A 149 1.88 21.49 9.83
CA ALA A 149 0.70 20.79 9.38
C ALA A 149 -0.43 20.84 10.41
N VAL A 150 -1.66 21.02 9.92
CA VAL A 150 -2.87 20.77 10.70
C VAL A 150 -3.30 19.33 10.41
N ILE A 151 -3.16 18.45 11.40
CA ILE A 151 -3.49 17.03 11.29
C ILE A 151 -4.76 16.79 12.11
N GLU A 152 -5.83 16.38 11.45
CA GLU A 152 -7.12 16.08 12.10
C GLU A 152 -7.14 14.67 12.71
N GLU A 153 -6.30 13.79 12.18
CA GLU A 153 -6.19 12.40 12.60
C GLU A 153 -5.44 12.21 13.91
N GLU A 154 -5.83 11.19 14.69
CA GLU A 154 -5.21 10.85 15.97
C GLU A 154 -3.83 10.19 15.81
N TYR A 155 -3.62 9.49 14.69
CA TYR A 155 -2.39 8.73 14.44
C TYR A 155 -1.72 9.18 13.14
N ILE A 156 -0.39 9.06 13.11
CA ILE A 156 0.42 9.34 11.92
C ILE A 156 1.05 8.03 11.46
N LEU A 157 0.86 7.70 10.19
CA LEU A 157 1.56 6.62 9.51
C LEU A 157 2.65 7.22 8.64
N MET A 158 3.90 7.14 9.11
CA MET A 158 5.06 7.56 8.33
C MET A 158 5.41 6.50 7.28
N ALA A 159 5.34 6.88 6.01
CA ALA A 159 5.68 6.04 4.88
C ALA A 159 7.02 6.50 4.27
N GLU A 160 7.97 5.58 4.18
CA GLU A 160 9.31 5.82 3.64
C GLU A 160 9.55 4.89 2.44
N PRO A 161 9.38 5.35 1.19
CA PRO A 161 9.63 4.56 0.01
C PRO A 161 11.14 4.38 -0.09
N TYR A 162 11.55 3.12 -0.15
CA TYR A 162 12.92 2.65 -0.06
C TYR A 162 13.97 3.46 -0.85
N HIS A 163 15.18 3.54 -0.30
CA HIS A 163 16.31 4.35 -0.75
C HIS A 163 17.20 3.59 -1.77
N HIS A 164 17.48 4.18 -2.94
CA HIS A 164 18.73 3.89 -3.63
C HIS A 164 19.78 4.87 -3.13
N GLU A 165 20.70 4.39 -2.27
CA GLU A 165 21.98 5.06 -2.09
C GLU A 165 22.61 5.23 -3.48
N LYS A 166 22.92 6.48 -3.86
CA LYS A 166 23.94 6.70 -4.86
C LYS A 166 25.25 6.20 -4.24
N ILE A 167 25.67 5.00 -4.63
CA ILE A 167 27.09 4.65 -4.60
C ILE A 167 27.77 5.72 -5.46
N LEU A 168 28.54 6.57 -4.80
CA LEU A 168 29.33 7.63 -5.41
C LEU A 168 30.20 7.01 -6.52
N SER A 169 30.11 7.58 -7.73
CA SER A 169 31.10 7.41 -8.80
C SER A 169 32.06 8.59 -8.78
#